data_AF-A0A1F3P681-F1
#
_entry.id   AF-A0A1F3P681-F1
#
_cell.length_a   1.000
_cell.length_b   1.000
_cell.length_c   1.000
_cell.angle_alpha   90.00
_cell.angle_beta   90.00
_cell.angle_gamma   90.00
#
_symmetry.space_group_name_H-M   'P 1'
#
loop_
_entity.id
_entity.type
_entity.pdbx_description
1 polymer ?
#
loop_
_entity_poly.entity_id
_entity_poly.type
_entity_poly.pdbx_seq_one_letter_code
_entity_poly.pdbx_strand_id
1 'polypeptide(L)'
;HLAALNRHNDPQTIYDTNIQLVKKLLKALDSTGSRPHILFSSSTQEERDNMFGRSKREGRELLSGWSKDNNSSFTGLVIPNVFGPFGAPYYNSVIATFSHQLTHNEEPEIEIDAQLKLIYVGELVKIIYDLIKNKTASSEFRVPHTREIKVTEILELLKGFKSNYYEKGFLPDLDDPFVRNLFNTFLCYTNIESHFPVKLKQSSDERGSFVETMKLKSGGQVSFSTTRPGITRGNHFHTRKAERFAVIRGNALIQLRRIGTDKVLNFELDGSEPSYVDMPVWHTHNITNTGNEDLYTIFWINEFFDANDPDTFLESV
;
A
#
# COMPACT_ATOMS: atom_id res chain seq x y z
N HIS A 1 -25.05 -7.78 11.34
CA HIS A 1 -24.67 -7.71 12.77
C HIS A 1 -23.18 -7.96 12.90
N LEU A 2 -22.40 -6.88 13.02
CA LEU A 2 -20.93 -6.91 13.14
C LEU A 2 -20.44 -6.60 14.57
N ALA A 3 -21.35 -6.25 15.48
CA ALA A 3 -21.00 -5.87 16.85
C ALA A 3 -20.58 -7.11 17.65
N ALA A 4 -19.44 -7.03 18.31
CA ALA A 4 -18.96 -8.00 19.28
C ALA A 4 -17.84 -7.42 20.14
N LEU A 5 -17.75 -7.90 21.38
CA LEU A 5 -16.56 -7.79 22.21
C LEU A 5 -15.57 -8.87 21.79
N ASN A 6 -14.33 -8.50 21.47
CA ASN A 6 -13.29 -9.43 21.02
C ASN A 6 -12.21 -9.67 22.08
N ARG A 7 -11.93 -8.67 22.93
CA ARG A 7 -10.91 -8.75 23.99
C ARG A 7 -11.43 -8.11 25.26
N HIS A 8 -11.20 -8.78 26.38
CA HIS A 8 -11.50 -8.33 27.73
C HIS A 8 -10.63 -9.12 28.72
N ASN A 9 -10.34 -8.55 29.89
CA ASN A 9 -9.51 -9.20 30.90
C ASN A 9 -10.22 -10.42 31.53
N ASP A 10 -11.55 -10.38 31.57
CA ASP A 10 -12.40 -11.52 31.93
C ASP A 10 -13.00 -12.16 30.67
N PRO A 11 -12.63 -13.41 30.32
CA PRO A 11 -13.18 -14.14 29.18
C PRO A 11 -14.69 -14.38 29.26
N GLN A 12 -15.28 -14.48 30.45
CA GLN A 12 -16.72 -14.74 30.58
C GLN A 12 -17.54 -13.53 30.12
N THR A 13 -17.10 -12.31 30.49
CA THR A 13 -17.69 -11.06 30.00
C THR A 13 -17.77 -10.98 28.47
N ILE A 14 -16.78 -11.52 27.75
CA ILE A 14 -16.78 -11.59 26.27
C ILE A 14 -18.00 -12.37 25.78
N TYR A 15 -18.19 -13.56 26.35
CA TYR A 15 -19.27 -14.45 25.95
C TYR A 15 -20.63 -13.85 26.31
N ASP A 16 -20.82 -13.43 27.56
CA ASP A 16 -22.10 -12.90 28.04
C ASP A 16 -22.54 -11.67 27.24
N THR A 17 -21.60 -10.76 26.96
CA THR A 17 -21.86 -9.56 26.16
C THR A 17 -22.30 -9.91 24.74
N ASN A 18 -21.58 -10.82 24.08
CA ASN A 18 -21.88 -11.21 22.71
C ASN A 18 -23.24 -11.92 22.59
N ILE A 19 -23.55 -12.83 23.51
CA ILE A 19 -24.85 -13.50 23.55
C ILE A 19 -25.97 -12.51 23.88
N GLN A 20 -25.74 -11.56 24.79
CA GLN A 20 -26.71 -10.52 25.10
C GLN A 20 -27.01 -9.62 23.89
N LEU A 21 -26.00 -9.25 23.09
CA LEU A 21 -26.18 -8.48 21.86
C LEU A 21 -27.05 -9.21 20.84
N VAL A 22 -26.82 -10.52 20.65
CA VAL A 22 -27.63 -11.36 19.76
C VAL A 22 -29.08 -11.43 20.26
N LYS A 23 -29.29 -11.72 21.56
CA LYS A 23 -30.64 -11.79 22.16
C LYS A 23 -31.39 -10.45 22.06
N LYS A 24 -30.69 -9.32 22.24
CA LYS A 24 -31.27 -7.97 22.07
C LYS A 24 -31.74 -7.74 20.63
N LEU A 25 -30.95 -8.14 19.63
CA LEU A 25 -31.33 -8.03 18.22
C LEU A 25 -32.58 -8.88 17.92
N LEU A 26 -32.60 -10.14 18.34
CA LEU A 26 -33.74 -11.03 18.13
C LEU A 26 -35.01 -10.49 18.79
N LYS A 27 -34.93 -10.07 20.06
CA LYS A 27 -36.06 -9.45 20.77
C LYS A 27 -36.61 -8.23 20.02
N ALA A 28 -35.72 -7.39 19.47
CA ALA A 28 -36.15 -6.23 18.69
C ALA A 28 -36.90 -6.67 17.41
N LEU A 29 -36.36 -7.62 16.65
CA LEU A 29 -36.99 -8.15 15.43
C LEU A 29 -38.35 -8.80 15.68
N ASP A 30 -38.50 -9.49 16.81
CA ASP A 30 -39.78 -10.04 17.24
C ASP A 30 -40.77 -8.94 17.58
N SER A 31 -40.35 -7.96 18.40
CA SER A 31 -41.23 -6.86 18.83
C SER A 31 -41.73 -5.98 17.69
N THR A 32 -40.95 -5.84 16.62
CA THR A 32 -41.32 -5.05 15.43
C THR A 32 -41.96 -5.88 14.32
N GLY A 33 -42.00 -7.21 14.45
CA GLY A 33 -42.44 -8.10 13.37
C GLY A 33 -41.54 -8.08 12.12
N SER A 34 -40.32 -7.53 12.21
CA SER A 34 -39.41 -7.41 11.06
C SER A 34 -38.78 -8.75 10.68
N ARG A 35 -38.64 -9.02 9.37
CA ARG A 35 -38.06 -10.27 8.83
C ARG A 35 -36.95 -9.99 7.81
N PRO A 36 -35.83 -9.37 8.22
CA PRO A 36 -34.76 -9.01 7.31
C PRO A 36 -33.86 -10.22 6.97
N HIS A 37 -33.06 -10.09 5.91
CA HIS A 37 -31.90 -10.96 5.72
C HIS A 37 -30.81 -10.57 6.74
N ILE A 38 -30.52 -11.46 7.69
CA ILE A 38 -29.52 -11.22 8.74
C ILE A 38 -28.17 -11.78 8.29
N LEU A 39 -27.16 -10.91 8.17
CA LEU A 39 -25.76 -11.31 8.05
C LEU A 39 -25.09 -11.18 9.43
N PHE A 40 -24.39 -12.22 9.87
CA PHE A 40 -23.68 -12.24 11.16
C PHE A 40 -22.20 -12.51 10.98
N SER A 41 -21.33 -11.67 11.56
CA SER A 41 -19.88 -11.90 11.58
C SER A 41 -19.48 -12.86 12.69
N SER A 42 -19.41 -14.12 12.33
CA SER A 42 -18.74 -15.19 13.05
C SER A 42 -17.22 -15.14 12.77
N SER A 43 -16.46 -16.11 13.28
CA SER A 43 -15.00 -16.19 13.14
C SER A 43 -14.54 -17.63 13.02
N THR A 44 -13.44 -17.87 12.31
CA THR A 44 -12.73 -19.16 12.34
C THR A 44 -12.31 -19.58 13.76
N GLN A 45 -12.27 -18.66 14.73
CA GLN A 45 -12.07 -18.97 16.14
C GLN A 45 -13.19 -19.80 16.78
N GLU A 46 -14.35 -19.97 16.14
CA GLU A 46 -15.38 -20.92 16.59
C GLU A 46 -14.86 -22.36 16.71
N GLU A 47 -13.80 -22.69 15.98
CA GLU A 47 -13.14 -24.00 16.00
C GLU A 47 -12.21 -24.16 17.22
N ARG A 48 -11.92 -23.07 17.94
CA ARG A 48 -11.07 -23.06 19.13
C ARG A 48 -11.94 -23.16 20.39
N ASP A 49 -11.44 -23.88 21.39
CA ASP A 49 -12.12 -23.99 22.67
C ASP A 49 -11.83 -22.78 23.58
N ASN A 50 -12.39 -21.62 23.23
CA ASN A 50 -12.32 -20.40 24.05
C ASN A 50 -13.67 -19.65 24.09
N MET A 51 -13.85 -18.77 25.08
CA MET A 51 -15.14 -18.08 25.32
C MET A 51 -15.58 -17.21 24.15
N PHE A 52 -14.64 -16.58 23.43
CA PHE A 52 -14.94 -15.81 22.23
C PHE A 52 -15.50 -16.70 21.12
N GLY A 53 -14.81 -17.80 20.78
CA GLY A 53 -15.23 -18.79 19.79
C GLY A 53 -16.58 -19.40 20.13
N ARG A 54 -16.78 -19.82 21.38
CA ARG A 54 -18.09 -20.32 21.86
C ARG A 54 -19.21 -19.30 21.67
N SER A 55 -18.97 -18.03 21.99
CA SER A 55 -19.97 -16.96 21.84
C SER A 55 -20.38 -16.71 20.39
N LYS A 56 -19.43 -16.85 19.45
CA LYS A 56 -19.69 -16.70 18.01
C LYS A 56 -20.52 -17.88 17.49
N ARG A 57 -20.15 -19.11 17.85
CA ARG A 57 -20.85 -20.33 17.42
C ARG A 57 -22.29 -20.32 17.88
N GLU A 58 -22.51 -20.11 19.18
CA GLU A 58 -23.86 -20.07 19.74
C GLU A 58 -24.66 -18.87 19.21
N GLY A 59 -24.06 -17.69 19.08
CA GLY A 59 -24.72 -16.54 18.48
C GLY A 59 -25.20 -16.82 17.04
N ARG A 60 -24.39 -17.52 16.25
CA ARG A 60 -24.74 -17.96 14.89
C ARG A 60 -25.87 -18.99 14.89
N GLU A 61 -25.82 -19.98 15.78
CA GLU A 61 -26.86 -21.00 15.94
C GLU A 61 -28.20 -20.38 16.38
N LEU A 62 -28.19 -19.45 17.34
CA LEU A 62 -29.38 -18.72 17.79
C LEU A 62 -30.03 -17.92 16.65
N LEU A 63 -29.24 -17.16 15.89
CA LEU A 63 -29.74 -16.39 14.74
C LEU A 63 -30.24 -17.31 13.63
N SER A 64 -29.52 -18.40 13.34
CA SER A 64 -29.96 -19.38 12.34
C SER A 64 -31.25 -20.09 12.74
N GLY A 65 -31.42 -20.42 14.02
CA GLY A 65 -32.64 -21.04 14.56
C GLY A 65 -33.82 -20.08 14.45
N TRP A 66 -33.66 -18.86 14.97
CA TRP A 66 -34.67 -17.81 14.87
C TRP A 66 -35.12 -17.56 13.42
N SER A 67 -34.18 -17.50 12.48
CA SER A 67 -34.47 -17.29 11.06
C SER A 67 -35.27 -18.43 10.44
N LYS A 68 -35.03 -19.68 10.84
CA LYS A 68 -35.84 -20.83 10.40
C LYS A 68 -37.26 -20.74 10.95
N ASP A 69 -37.40 -20.46 12.24
CA ASP A 69 -38.70 -20.39 12.93
C ASP A 69 -39.56 -19.22 12.42
N ASN A 70 -38.93 -18.15 11.92
CA ASN A 70 -39.59 -16.92 11.49
C ASN A 70 -39.62 -16.71 9.98
N ASN A 71 -39.23 -17.72 9.18
CA ASN A 71 -39.16 -17.66 7.72
C ASN A 71 -38.37 -16.43 7.20
N SER A 72 -37.21 -16.18 7.81
CA SER A 72 -36.31 -15.06 7.51
C SER A 72 -34.99 -15.57 6.93
N SER A 73 -34.35 -14.83 6.03
CA SER A 73 -33.04 -15.24 5.49
C SER A 73 -31.91 -15.00 6.49
N PHE A 74 -30.92 -15.90 6.51
CA PHE A 74 -29.74 -15.79 7.38
C PHE A 74 -28.46 -16.17 6.64
N THR A 75 -27.38 -15.44 6.95
CA THR A 75 -26.03 -15.76 6.51
C THR A 75 -25.03 -15.62 7.66
N GLY A 76 -24.47 -16.74 8.11
CA GLY A 76 -23.42 -16.78 9.14
C GLY A 76 -22.04 -16.76 8.51
N LEU A 77 -21.34 -15.63 8.55
CA LEU A 77 -20.01 -15.45 7.96
C LEU A 77 -18.93 -15.98 8.91
N VAL A 78 -18.28 -17.09 8.58
CA VAL A 78 -17.09 -17.57 9.30
C VAL A 78 -15.86 -16.88 8.71
N ILE A 79 -15.42 -15.79 9.35
CA ILE A 79 -14.39 -14.88 8.82
C ILE A 79 -13.01 -15.27 9.37
N PRO A 80 -11.95 -15.37 8.52
CA PRO A 80 -10.57 -15.54 8.98
C PRO A 80 -10.05 -14.27 9.66
N ASN A 81 -8.75 -14.18 9.98
CA ASN A 81 -8.20 -12.95 10.55
C ASN A 81 -8.30 -11.83 9.51
N VAL A 82 -8.76 -10.66 9.93
CA VAL A 82 -8.94 -9.51 9.04
C VAL A 82 -7.83 -8.51 9.30
N PHE A 83 -7.25 -7.98 8.23
CA PHE A 83 -6.31 -6.85 8.32
C PHE A 83 -6.69 -5.75 7.35
N GLY A 84 -6.26 -4.53 7.66
CA GLY A 84 -6.57 -3.37 6.86
C GLY A 84 -6.37 -2.06 7.61
N PRO A 85 -6.64 -0.93 6.93
CA PRO A 85 -6.62 0.38 7.56
C PRO A 85 -7.62 0.47 8.71
N PHE A 86 -7.33 1.34 9.69
CA PHE A 86 -8.21 1.71 10.81
C PHE A 86 -8.55 0.55 11.78
N GLY A 87 -7.79 -0.54 11.75
CA GLY A 87 -7.81 -1.50 12.85
C GLY A 87 -7.29 -0.84 14.13
N ALA A 88 -7.93 -1.12 15.28
CA ALA A 88 -7.45 -0.59 16.55
C ALA A 88 -6.13 -1.27 16.95
N PRO A 89 -5.02 -0.53 17.10
CA PRO A 89 -3.78 -1.06 17.66
C PRO A 89 -4.01 -1.58 19.09
N TYR A 90 -3.17 -2.52 19.53
CA TYR A 90 -3.22 -3.13 20.86
C TYR A 90 -4.52 -3.85 21.22
N TYR A 91 -5.42 -4.07 20.25
CA TYR A 91 -6.69 -4.76 20.47
C TYR A 91 -6.65 -6.22 20.00
N ASN A 92 -6.90 -6.48 18.72
CA ASN A 92 -7.04 -7.83 18.17
C ASN A 92 -6.32 -8.06 16.83
N SER A 93 -5.57 -7.07 16.33
CA SER A 93 -4.84 -7.17 15.06
C SER A 93 -3.36 -6.94 15.27
N VAL A 94 -2.56 -7.99 15.05
CA VAL A 94 -1.09 -7.91 15.13
C VAL A 94 -0.51 -6.94 14.10
N ILE A 95 -1.11 -6.88 12.90
CA ILE A 95 -0.69 -5.95 11.84
C ILE A 95 -0.93 -4.49 12.26
N ALA A 96 -2.09 -4.19 12.86
CA ALA A 96 -2.40 -2.84 13.35
C ALA A 96 -1.44 -2.41 14.46
N THR A 97 -1.21 -3.30 15.44
CA THR A 97 -0.28 -3.07 16.55
C THR A 97 1.14 -2.84 16.05
N PHE A 98 1.69 -3.76 15.25
CA PHE A 98 3.06 -3.63 14.75
C PHE A 98 3.26 -2.41 13.87
N SER A 99 2.27 -2.09 13.00
CA SER A 99 2.32 -0.89 12.18
C SER A 99 2.37 0.38 13.04
N HIS A 100 1.50 0.47 14.05
CA HIS A 100 1.49 1.59 15.00
C HIS A 100 2.81 1.71 15.76
N GLN A 101 3.27 0.62 16.35
CA GLN A 101 4.53 0.59 17.11
C GLN A 101 5.69 1.09 16.26
N LEU A 102 5.84 0.56 15.04
CA LEU A 102 6.94 0.93 14.16
C LEU A 102 6.92 2.40 13.74
N THR A 103 5.73 2.97 13.47
CA THR A 103 5.57 4.38 13.07
C THR A 103 5.62 5.36 14.26
N HIS A 104 5.58 4.86 15.50
CA HIS A 104 5.67 5.64 16.74
C HIS A 104 6.97 5.37 17.51
N ASN A 105 7.95 4.75 16.86
CA ASN A 105 9.26 4.43 17.44
C ASN A 105 9.22 3.49 18.65
N GLU A 106 8.19 2.65 18.73
CA GLU A 106 8.16 1.52 19.64
C GLU A 106 8.77 0.28 18.97
N GLU A 107 9.14 -0.71 19.78
CA GLU A 107 9.68 -1.99 19.31
C GLU A 107 8.60 -3.08 19.38
N PRO A 108 8.20 -3.66 18.24
CA PRO A 108 7.28 -4.79 18.24
C PRO A 108 7.96 -6.06 18.74
N GLU A 109 7.28 -6.77 19.63
CA GLU A 109 7.69 -8.09 20.13
C GLU A 109 6.74 -9.19 19.65
N ILE A 110 7.31 -10.37 19.37
CA ILE A 110 6.55 -11.56 18.99
C ILE A 110 6.51 -12.50 20.20
N GLU A 111 5.36 -12.57 20.86
CA GLU A 111 5.14 -13.56 21.91
C GLU A 111 4.92 -14.96 21.34
N ILE A 112 4.16 -15.06 20.23
CA ILE A 112 3.81 -16.31 19.58
C ILE A 112 3.91 -16.14 18.07
N ASP A 113 4.80 -16.92 17.44
CA ASP A 113 4.96 -16.94 15.99
C ASP A 113 3.92 -17.85 15.31
N ALA A 114 2.65 -17.42 15.35
CA ALA A 114 1.54 -18.19 14.80
C ALA A 114 1.44 -18.09 13.27
N GLN A 115 1.02 -19.17 12.60
CA GLN A 115 0.57 -19.13 11.22
C GLN A 115 -0.83 -18.48 11.16
N LEU A 116 -0.97 -17.37 10.43
CA LEU A 116 -2.23 -16.65 10.30
C LEU A 116 -2.84 -16.83 8.91
N LYS A 117 -4.12 -17.17 8.87
CA LYS A 117 -4.97 -17.06 7.68
C LYS A 117 -5.61 -15.68 7.65
N LEU A 118 -5.31 -14.89 6.63
CA LEU A 118 -5.68 -13.48 6.52
C LEU A 118 -6.59 -13.21 5.32
N ILE A 119 -7.48 -12.24 5.48
CA ILE A 119 -8.21 -11.58 4.39
C ILE A 119 -8.07 -10.06 4.54
N TYR A 120 -7.90 -9.35 3.43
CA TYR A 120 -7.89 -7.89 3.46
C TYR A 120 -9.31 -7.34 3.64
N VAL A 121 -9.46 -6.28 4.43
CA VAL A 121 -10.78 -5.70 4.76
C VAL A 121 -11.58 -5.31 3.51
N GLY A 122 -10.91 -4.80 2.46
CA GLY A 122 -11.58 -4.45 1.20
C GLY A 122 -12.17 -5.67 0.48
N GLU A 123 -11.50 -6.82 0.55
CA GLU A 123 -11.98 -8.08 -0.02
C GLU A 123 -13.18 -8.61 0.77
N LEU A 124 -13.12 -8.56 2.10
CA LEU A 124 -14.22 -8.93 2.98
C LEU A 124 -15.46 -8.06 2.75
N VAL A 125 -15.29 -6.74 2.61
CA VAL A 125 -16.37 -5.80 2.32
C VAL A 125 -17.06 -6.15 0.99
N LYS A 126 -16.28 -6.50 -0.05
CA LYS A 126 -16.83 -6.96 -1.33
C LYS A 126 -17.65 -8.23 -1.18
N ILE A 127 -17.16 -9.22 -0.43
CA ILE A 127 -17.89 -10.47 -0.15
C ILE A 127 -19.22 -10.16 0.56
N ILE A 128 -19.19 -9.33 1.61
CA ILE A 128 -20.41 -8.94 2.35
C ILE A 128 -21.40 -8.23 1.42
N TYR A 129 -20.92 -7.30 0.58
CA TYR A 129 -21.75 -6.60 -0.39
C TYR A 129 -22.42 -7.55 -1.39
N ASP A 130 -21.66 -8.50 -1.95
CA ASP A 130 -22.19 -9.47 -2.91
C ASP A 130 -23.24 -10.39 -2.28
N LEU A 131 -23.05 -10.80 -1.02
CA LEU A 131 -24.03 -11.59 -0.27
C LEU A 131 -25.34 -10.81 -0.02
N ILE A 132 -25.24 -9.51 0.28
CA ILE A 132 -26.41 -8.63 0.42
C ILE A 132 -27.13 -8.50 -0.92
N LYS A 133 -26.41 -8.17 -1.99
CA LYS A 133 -26.97 -7.92 -3.32
C LYS A 133 -27.67 -9.17 -3.89
N ASN A 134 -27.04 -10.32 -3.73
CA ASN A 134 -27.54 -11.60 -4.26
C ASN A 134 -28.51 -12.30 -3.28
N LYS A 135 -28.75 -11.73 -2.10
CA LYS A 135 -29.59 -12.32 -1.04
C LYS A 135 -29.20 -13.76 -0.71
N THR A 136 -27.90 -14.06 -0.74
CA THR A 136 -27.39 -15.41 -0.55
C THR A 136 -27.52 -15.82 0.90
N ALA A 137 -28.40 -16.79 1.20
CA ALA A 137 -28.58 -17.36 2.53
C ALA A 137 -27.69 -18.59 2.73
N SER A 138 -26.98 -18.66 3.86
CA SER A 138 -26.23 -19.84 4.28
C SER A 138 -26.01 -19.81 5.79
N SER A 139 -26.44 -20.86 6.51
CA SER A 139 -26.22 -20.97 7.96
C SER A 139 -24.73 -20.94 8.34
N GLU A 140 -23.87 -21.31 7.40
CA GLU A 140 -22.41 -21.25 7.55
C GLU A 140 -21.75 -20.93 6.20
N PHE A 141 -21.44 -19.66 5.99
CA PHE A 141 -20.69 -19.17 4.84
C PHE A 141 -19.23 -18.97 5.25
N ARG A 142 -18.34 -19.87 4.81
CA ARG A 142 -16.90 -19.78 5.08
C ARG A 142 -16.26 -18.79 4.12
N VAL A 143 -15.77 -17.68 4.67
CA VAL A 143 -15.05 -16.67 3.89
C VAL A 143 -13.64 -17.21 3.59
N PRO A 144 -13.23 -17.31 2.31
CA PRO A 144 -11.88 -17.75 1.98
C PRO A 144 -10.86 -16.72 2.48
N HIS A 145 -9.70 -17.20 2.96
CA HIS A 145 -8.55 -16.34 3.20
C HIS A 145 -7.79 -16.13 1.89
N THR A 146 -7.05 -15.03 1.77
CA THR A 146 -6.27 -14.69 0.58
C THR A 146 -4.76 -14.77 0.82
N ARG A 147 -4.33 -14.93 2.08
CA ARG A 147 -2.95 -15.20 2.44
C ARG A 147 -2.86 -16.09 3.69
N GLU A 148 -1.93 -17.03 3.69
CA GLU A 148 -1.41 -17.65 4.91
C GLU A 148 0.04 -17.18 5.12
N ILE A 149 0.38 -16.68 6.31
CA ILE A 149 1.71 -16.10 6.60
C ILE A 149 1.97 -16.14 8.12
N LYS A 150 3.24 -16.28 8.53
CA LYS A 150 3.64 -16.21 9.95
C LYS A 150 3.68 -14.79 10.49
N VAL A 151 3.60 -14.65 11.81
CA VAL A 151 3.75 -13.36 12.49
C VAL A 151 5.16 -12.78 12.28
N THR A 152 6.20 -13.62 12.29
CA THR A 152 7.58 -13.23 11.97
C THR A 152 7.70 -12.62 10.57
N GLU A 153 7.18 -13.29 9.55
CA GLU A 153 7.20 -12.81 8.16
C GLU A 153 6.43 -11.49 7.98
N ILE A 154 5.30 -11.32 8.68
CA ILE A 154 4.58 -10.03 8.71
C ILE A 154 5.47 -8.93 9.30
N LEU A 155 6.10 -9.19 10.45
CA LEU A 155 6.94 -8.20 11.12
C LEU A 155 8.15 -7.82 10.26
N GLU A 156 8.76 -8.78 9.56
CA GLU A 156 9.86 -8.52 8.62
C GLU A 156 9.44 -7.57 7.49
N LEU A 157 8.27 -7.78 6.88
CA LEU A 157 7.73 -6.88 5.87
C LEU A 157 7.50 -5.47 6.42
N LEU A 158 6.89 -5.35 7.61
CA LEU A 158 6.62 -4.06 8.24
C LEU A 158 7.91 -3.33 8.65
N LYS A 159 8.92 -4.02 9.18
CA LYS A 159 10.26 -3.46 9.42
C LYS A 159 10.93 -3.03 8.12
N GLY A 160 10.70 -3.76 7.04
CA GLY A 160 11.07 -3.36 5.68
C GLY A 160 10.43 -2.03 5.27
N PHE A 161 9.13 -1.84 5.51
CA PHE A 161 8.45 -0.57 5.22
C PHE A 161 8.95 0.57 6.10
N LYS A 162 9.20 0.33 7.39
CA LYS A 162 9.83 1.32 8.28
C LYS A 162 11.19 1.78 7.73
N SER A 163 12.12 0.83 7.58
CA SER A 163 13.51 1.13 7.22
C SER A 163 13.69 1.70 5.82
N ASN A 164 12.87 1.28 4.86
CA ASN A 164 13.01 1.70 3.46
C ASN A 164 12.09 2.89 3.12
N TYR A 165 10.80 2.78 3.42
CA TYR A 165 9.84 3.83 3.06
C TYR A 165 9.79 4.93 4.12
N TYR A 166 9.47 4.59 5.37
CA TYR A 166 9.21 5.59 6.40
C TYR A 166 10.46 6.42 6.73
N GLU A 167 11.63 5.81 6.76
CA GLU A 167 12.89 6.49 7.09
C GLU A 167 13.64 7.05 5.87
N LYS A 168 13.58 6.39 4.71
CA LYS A 168 14.39 6.74 3.53
C LYS A 168 13.59 7.19 2.30
N GLY A 169 12.26 7.07 2.32
CA GLY A 169 11.39 7.40 1.20
C GLY A 169 11.46 6.44 0.01
N PHE A 170 12.04 5.25 0.18
CA PHE A 170 12.13 4.25 -0.89
C PHE A 170 10.82 3.47 -0.97
N LEU A 171 10.17 3.57 -2.14
CA LEU A 171 8.93 2.86 -2.39
C LEU A 171 9.21 1.35 -2.52
N PRO A 172 8.45 0.51 -1.78
CA PRO A 172 8.60 -0.94 -1.88
C PRO A 172 8.10 -1.47 -3.23
N ASP A 173 8.42 -2.73 -3.52
CA ASP A 173 7.78 -3.47 -4.59
C ASP A 173 6.32 -3.81 -4.20
N LEU A 174 5.37 -3.52 -5.09
CA LEU A 174 3.94 -3.59 -4.85
C LEU A 174 3.21 -4.53 -5.83
N ASP A 175 3.96 -5.40 -6.52
CA ASP A 175 3.41 -6.39 -7.44
C ASP A 175 2.58 -7.46 -6.73
N ASP A 176 3.01 -7.92 -5.54
CA ASP A 176 2.20 -8.82 -4.69
C ASP A 176 1.02 -8.04 -4.07
N PRO A 177 -0.24 -8.39 -4.37
CA PRO A 177 -1.41 -7.74 -3.79
C PRO A 177 -1.44 -7.75 -2.26
N PHE A 178 -0.91 -8.78 -1.61
CA PHE A 178 -0.82 -8.83 -0.14
C PHE A 178 0.16 -7.78 0.38
N VAL A 179 1.37 -7.73 -0.18
CA VAL A 179 2.39 -6.73 0.19
C VAL A 179 1.86 -5.32 -0.04
N ARG A 180 1.17 -5.10 -1.17
CA ARG A 180 0.53 -3.81 -1.47
C ARG A 180 -0.55 -3.42 -0.46
N ASN A 181 -1.45 -4.35 -0.11
CA ASN A 181 -2.47 -4.10 0.89
C ASN A 181 -1.89 -3.88 2.29
N LEU A 182 -0.81 -4.60 2.63
CA LEU A 182 -0.08 -4.44 3.89
C LEU A 182 0.63 -3.09 3.96
N PHE A 183 1.27 -2.65 2.87
CA PHE A 183 1.88 -1.32 2.77
C PHE A 183 0.85 -0.21 2.92
N ASN A 184 -0.27 -0.28 2.18
CA ASN A 184 -1.36 0.69 2.33
C ASN A 184 -1.93 0.73 3.75
N THR A 185 -2.01 -0.43 4.40
CA THR A 185 -2.42 -0.54 5.81
C THR A 185 -1.42 0.16 6.72
N PHE A 186 -0.11 -0.08 6.53
CA PHE A 186 0.97 0.52 7.31
C PHE A 186 0.96 2.06 7.24
N LEU A 187 0.74 2.63 6.05
CA LEU A 187 0.65 4.08 5.86
C LEU A 187 -0.41 4.73 6.77
N CYS A 188 -1.54 4.07 6.99
CA CYS A 188 -2.63 4.58 7.82
C CYS A 188 -2.30 4.69 9.32
N TYR A 189 -1.19 4.11 9.77
CA TYR A 189 -0.71 4.23 11.16
C TYR A 189 0.41 5.26 11.30
N THR A 190 0.81 5.96 10.23
CA THR A 190 1.78 7.06 10.33
C THR A 190 1.15 8.26 11.03
N ASN A 191 1.90 8.95 11.90
CA ASN A 191 1.49 10.25 12.41
C ASN A 191 1.65 11.30 11.30
N ILE A 192 0.58 11.49 10.52
CA ILE A 192 0.55 12.34 9.32
C ILE A 192 1.00 13.77 9.64
N GLU A 193 0.54 14.33 10.76
CA GLU A 193 0.80 15.72 11.15
C GLU A 193 2.27 15.98 11.45
N SER A 194 2.95 15.03 12.10
CA SER A 194 4.36 15.20 12.48
C SER A 194 5.33 14.69 11.41
N HIS A 195 4.89 13.77 10.55
CA HIS A 195 5.75 13.14 9.55
C HIS A 195 5.86 13.99 8.26
N PHE A 196 4.77 14.65 7.86
CA PHE A 196 4.74 15.41 6.60
C PHE A 196 4.74 16.93 6.84
N PRO A 197 5.31 17.73 5.90
CA PRO A 197 5.96 17.30 4.66
C PRO A 197 7.41 16.83 4.89
N VAL A 198 7.79 15.74 4.22
CA VAL A 198 9.20 15.34 4.08
C VAL A 198 9.85 16.25 3.04
N LYS A 199 10.94 16.94 3.42
CA LYS A 199 11.66 17.85 2.52
C LYS A 199 12.64 17.08 1.65
N LEU A 200 12.61 17.36 0.34
CA LEU A 200 13.58 16.80 -0.61
C LEU A 200 14.88 17.60 -0.58
N LYS A 201 16.01 16.91 -0.80
CA LYS A 201 17.31 17.54 -0.95
C LYS A 201 17.41 18.16 -2.34
N GLN A 202 17.65 19.47 -2.40
CA GLN A 202 17.86 20.21 -3.64
C GLN A 202 19.34 20.56 -3.80
N SER A 203 19.91 20.18 -4.94
CA SER A 203 21.26 20.57 -5.35
C SER A 203 21.15 21.67 -6.41
N SER A 204 21.70 22.86 -6.14
CA SER A 204 21.59 24.02 -7.02
C SER A 204 22.94 24.65 -7.33
N ASP A 205 23.09 25.16 -8.55
CA ASP A 205 24.24 25.95 -9.01
C ASP A 205 23.79 26.99 -10.04
N GLU A 206 24.74 27.63 -10.74
CA GLU A 206 24.45 28.66 -11.74
C GLU A 206 23.67 28.16 -12.97
N ARG A 207 23.65 26.85 -13.20
CA ARG A 207 22.97 26.18 -14.32
C ARG A 207 21.49 25.93 -14.01
N GLY A 208 21.13 25.88 -12.74
CA GLY A 208 19.77 25.61 -12.26
C GLY A 208 19.77 24.73 -11.01
N SER A 209 18.81 23.80 -10.92
CA SER A 209 18.67 22.91 -9.75
C SER A 209 18.37 21.47 -10.14
N PHE A 210 18.62 20.53 -9.23
CA PHE A 210 18.33 19.10 -9.38
C PHE A 210 17.80 18.54 -8.06
N VAL A 211 16.73 17.75 -8.14
CA VAL A 211 16.04 17.18 -6.98
C VAL A 211 15.65 15.73 -7.27
N GLU A 212 16.07 14.80 -6.43
CA GLU A 212 15.57 13.41 -6.44
C GLU A 212 14.19 13.36 -5.78
N THR A 213 13.21 12.69 -6.39
CA THR A 213 11.83 12.67 -5.89
C THR A 213 11.38 11.29 -5.44
N MET A 214 11.55 10.26 -6.27
CA MET A 214 11.06 8.92 -6.00
C MET A 214 12.14 7.89 -6.31
N LYS A 215 12.33 6.95 -5.38
CA LYS A 215 13.21 5.78 -5.55
C LYS A 215 12.37 4.54 -5.41
N LEU A 216 12.29 3.76 -6.47
CA LEU A 216 11.47 2.54 -6.55
C LEU A 216 12.41 1.35 -6.57
N LYS A 217 12.23 0.41 -5.63
CA LYS A 217 13.14 -0.75 -5.49
C LYS A 217 13.22 -1.60 -6.77
N SER A 218 12.15 -1.66 -7.56
CA SER A 218 12.06 -2.38 -8.84
C SER A 218 11.82 -1.48 -10.06
N GLY A 219 11.64 -0.16 -9.86
CA GLY A 219 11.18 0.77 -10.90
C GLY A 219 12.15 1.89 -11.25
N GLY A 220 13.38 1.86 -10.72
CA GLY A 220 14.38 2.90 -10.94
C GLY A 220 14.17 4.15 -10.08
N GLN A 221 14.71 5.27 -10.54
CA GLN A 221 14.71 6.53 -9.81
C GLN A 221 14.14 7.65 -10.67
N VAL A 222 13.30 8.49 -10.06
CA VAL A 222 12.75 9.70 -10.67
C VAL A 222 13.35 10.93 -10.01
N SER A 223 13.72 11.91 -10.82
CA SER A 223 14.20 13.22 -10.39
C SER A 223 13.65 14.30 -11.31
N PHE A 224 13.80 15.55 -10.92
CA PHE A 224 13.59 16.67 -11.85
C PHE A 224 14.73 17.67 -11.74
N SER A 225 14.89 18.47 -12.80
CA SER A 225 15.79 19.60 -12.80
C SER A 225 15.13 20.85 -13.32
N THR A 226 15.62 21.99 -12.85
CA THR A 226 15.48 23.26 -13.56
C THR A 226 16.78 23.57 -14.28
N THR A 227 16.70 24.06 -15.51
CA THR A 227 17.87 24.45 -16.32
C THR A 227 17.64 25.85 -16.89
N ARG A 228 18.56 26.78 -16.64
CA ARG A 228 18.44 28.19 -17.08
C ARG A 228 18.57 28.34 -18.60
N PRO A 229 18.04 29.43 -19.19
CA PRO A 229 18.17 29.72 -20.62
C PRO A 229 19.61 29.61 -21.15
N GLY A 230 19.79 28.96 -22.30
CA GLY A 230 21.08 28.81 -22.98
C GLY A 230 22.04 27.80 -22.35
N ILE A 231 21.67 27.15 -21.24
CA ILE A 231 22.52 26.16 -20.57
C ILE A 231 22.36 24.77 -21.20
N THR A 232 23.50 24.12 -21.44
CA THR A 232 23.59 22.70 -21.82
C THR A 232 24.04 21.85 -20.63
N ARG A 233 23.39 20.70 -20.44
CA ARG A 233 23.76 19.66 -19.47
C ARG A 233 23.89 18.32 -20.16
N GLY A 234 24.70 17.42 -19.64
CA GLY A 234 25.00 16.12 -20.26
C GLY A 234 26.43 16.07 -20.80
N ASN A 235 26.57 15.75 -22.08
CA ASN A 235 27.86 15.43 -22.74
C ASN A 235 28.57 14.26 -22.04
N HIS A 236 27.81 13.20 -21.84
CA HIS A 236 28.30 11.93 -21.34
C HIS A 236 27.47 10.78 -21.91
N PHE A 237 27.96 9.56 -21.72
CA PHE A 237 27.23 8.34 -22.00
C PHE A 237 27.32 7.37 -20.82
N HIS A 238 26.51 6.33 -20.91
CA HIS A 238 26.40 5.24 -19.95
C HIS A 238 26.61 3.89 -20.63
N THR A 239 27.09 2.89 -19.90
CA THR A 239 27.27 1.53 -20.44
C THR A 239 26.13 0.58 -20.06
N ARG A 240 25.43 0.88 -18.95
CA ARG A 240 24.30 0.11 -18.43
C ARG A 240 23.15 0.97 -17.91
N LYS A 241 23.37 2.26 -17.60
CA LYS A 241 22.29 3.20 -17.26
C LYS A 241 21.52 3.61 -18.50
N ALA A 242 20.21 3.48 -18.42
CA ALA A 242 19.29 4.00 -19.41
C ALA A 242 18.40 5.03 -18.73
N GLU A 243 18.10 6.11 -19.45
CA GLU A 243 17.38 7.24 -18.88
C GLU A 243 16.24 7.67 -19.80
N ARG A 244 15.26 8.37 -19.22
CA ARG A 244 14.19 9.06 -19.95
C ARG A 244 14.15 10.51 -19.53
N PHE A 245 14.28 11.42 -20.50
CA PHE A 245 14.18 12.86 -20.26
C PHE A 245 12.81 13.33 -20.78
N ALA A 246 11.95 13.79 -19.88
CA ALA A 246 10.63 14.32 -20.22
C ALA A 246 10.57 15.83 -19.93
N VAL A 247 10.36 16.64 -20.97
CA VAL A 247 10.23 18.09 -20.84
C VAL A 247 8.78 18.44 -20.56
N ILE A 248 8.54 19.16 -19.47
CA ILE A 248 7.17 19.51 -19.00
C ILE A 248 6.92 21.01 -18.93
N ARG A 249 7.96 21.84 -19.12
CA ARG A 249 7.89 23.30 -19.24
C ARG A 249 9.16 23.82 -19.89
N GLY A 250 9.04 24.85 -20.74
CA GLY A 250 10.15 25.45 -21.48
C GLY A 250 10.48 24.70 -22.78
N ASN A 251 11.45 25.21 -23.53
CA ASN A 251 11.89 24.62 -24.80
C ASN A 251 13.27 23.99 -24.66
N ALA A 252 13.46 22.79 -25.20
CA ALA A 252 14.73 22.09 -25.15
C ALA A 252 15.15 21.55 -26.51
N LEU A 253 16.46 21.45 -26.68
CA LEU A 253 17.08 20.60 -27.69
C LEU A 253 17.82 19.46 -26.99
N ILE A 254 17.40 18.23 -27.25
CA ILE A 254 18.13 17.03 -26.85
C ILE A 254 18.94 16.54 -28.05
N GLN A 255 20.21 16.24 -27.83
CA GLN A 255 21.09 15.68 -28.86
C GLN A 255 21.61 14.30 -28.45
N LEU A 256 21.70 13.38 -29.40
CA LEU A 256 22.15 11.99 -29.20
C LEU A 256 23.14 11.59 -30.30
N ARG A 257 24.26 10.97 -29.93
CA ARG A 257 25.21 10.37 -30.87
C ARG A 257 25.70 9.02 -30.36
N ARG A 258 25.65 8.00 -31.21
CA ARG A 258 26.19 6.67 -30.89
C ARG A 258 27.72 6.74 -30.82
N ILE A 259 28.30 6.16 -29.77
CA ILE A 259 29.75 6.07 -29.61
C ILE A 259 30.39 5.36 -30.82
N GLY A 260 31.44 5.97 -31.38
CA GLY A 260 32.14 5.50 -32.58
C GLY A 260 31.50 5.92 -33.91
N THR A 261 30.55 6.85 -33.90
CA THR A 261 29.92 7.41 -35.11
C THR A 261 29.87 8.94 -35.04
N ASP A 262 29.65 9.61 -36.18
CA ASP A 262 29.53 11.07 -36.27
C ASP A 262 28.08 11.57 -36.45
N LYS A 263 27.11 10.65 -36.52
CA LYS A 263 25.71 11.02 -36.77
C LYS A 263 25.06 11.52 -35.48
N VAL A 264 24.82 12.82 -35.41
CA VAL A 264 24.04 13.47 -34.34
C VAL A 264 22.55 13.47 -34.70
N LEU A 265 21.72 13.01 -33.78
CA LEU A 265 20.26 13.12 -33.82
C LEU A 265 19.84 14.31 -32.95
N ASN A 266 18.98 15.17 -33.48
CA ASN A 266 18.45 16.35 -32.79
C ASN A 266 16.95 16.17 -32.53
N PHE A 267 16.53 16.44 -31.30
CA PHE A 267 15.14 16.37 -30.87
C PHE A 267 14.76 17.69 -30.20
N GLU A 268 13.88 18.45 -30.84
CA GLU A 268 13.30 19.67 -30.27
C GLU A 268 12.05 19.31 -29.45
N LEU A 269 11.98 19.78 -28.22
CA LEU A 269 10.87 19.54 -27.29
C LEU A 269 10.28 20.86 -26.81
N ASP A 270 8.95 20.91 -26.72
CA ASP A 270 8.18 22.01 -26.14
C ASP A 270 7.38 21.51 -24.94
N GLY A 271 7.58 22.12 -23.78
CA GLY A 271 6.81 21.81 -22.57
C GLY A 271 5.32 22.14 -22.66
N SER A 272 4.89 22.92 -23.66
CA SER A 272 3.46 23.11 -23.97
C SER A 272 2.82 21.85 -24.59
N GLU A 273 3.65 20.99 -25.21
CA GLU A 273 3.32 19.66 -25.73
C GLU A 273 4.27 18.61 -25.13
N PRO A 274 4.09 18.26 -23.83
CA PRO A 274 5.05 17.43 -23.11
C PRO A 274 5.39 16.12 -23.83
N SER A 275 6.69 15.91 -24.03
CA SER A 275 7.25 14.78 -24.76
C SER A 275 8.53 14.29 -24.08
N TYR A 276 9.01 13.11 -24.47
CA TYR A 276 10.22 12.52 -23.90
C TYR A 276 11.15 11.94 -24.96
N VAL A 277 12.43 11.84 -24.59
CA VAL A 277 13.43 11.09 -25.35
C VAL A 277 14.13 10.13 -24.38
N ASP A 278 14.29 8.88 -24.79
CA ASP A 278 15.06 7.88 -24.04
C ASP A 278 16.53 7.97 -24.42
N MET A 279 17.42 7.99 -23.43
CA MET A 279 18.87 7.99 -23.58
C MET A 279 19.35 6.53 -23.54
N PRO A 280 19.67 5.91 -24.68
CA PRO A 280 20.13 4.53 -24.70
C PRO A 280 21.57 4.46 -24.21
N VAL A 281 21.95 3.31 -23.63
CA VAL A 281 23.36 3.00 -23.38
C VAL A 281 24.20 3.15 -24.64
N TRP A 282 25.47 3.51 -24.48
CA TRP A 282 26.43 3.72 -25.57
C TRP A 282 26.04 4.84 -26.55
N HIS A 283 25.24 5.80 -26.10
CA HIS A 283 24.97 7.04 -26.80
C HIS A 283 25.33 8.21 -25.89
N THR A 284 26.27 9.04 -26.35
CA THR A 284 26.48 10.33 -25.68
C THR A 284 25.28 11.22 -25.95
N HIS A 285 24.87 11.97 -24.95
CA HIS A 285 23.71 12.82 -25.03
C HIS A 285 23.86 14.10 -24.22
N ASN A 286 23.12 15.12 -24.64
CA ASN A 286 22.98 16.37 -23.92
C ASN A 286 21.55 16.92 -24.04
N ILE A 287 21.23 17.86 -23.17
CA ILE A 287 20.00 18.66 -23.23
C ILE A 287 20.37 20.12 -23.05
N THR A 288 19.86 20.97 -23.94
CA THR A 288 20.05 22.43 -23.92
C THR A 288 18.72 23.12 -23.76
N ASN A 289 18.63 24.09 -22.84
CA ASN A 289 17.49 24.99 -22.79
C ASN A 289 17.60 26.02 -23.93
N THR A 290 16.72 25.91 -24.92
CA THR A 290 16.67 26.79 -26.11
C THR A 290 15.67 27.94 -25.95
N GLY A 291 14.90 27.95 -24.86
CA GLY A 291 13.90 28.96 -24.56
C GLY A 291 14.42 30.11 -23.70
N ASN A 292 13.47 30.93 -23.25
CA ASN A 292 13.73 32.20 -22.56
C ASN A 292 13.42 32.14 -21.06
N GLU A 293 12.85 31.01 -20.62
CA GLU A 293 12.49 30.72 -19.23
C GLU A 293 13.22 29.47 -18.72
N ASP A 294 13.11 29.17 -17.43
CA ASP A 294 13.67 27.94 -16.86
C ASP A 294 12.98 26.71 -17.48
N LEU A 295 13.79 25.80 -18.01
CA LEU A 295 13.39 24.50 -18.51
C LEU A 295 13.17 23.54 -17.34
N TYR A 296 12.01 22.88 -17.29
CA TYR A 296 11.73 21.81 -16.33
C TYR A 296 11.75 20.46 -17.04
N THR A 297 12.62 19.59 -16.54
CA THR A 297 12.80 18.24 -17.09
C THR A 297 12.66 17.23 -15.98
N ILE A 298 11.82 16.22 -16.18
CA ILE A 298 11.75 15.02 -15.35
C ILE A 298 12.71 13.99 -15.94
N PHE A 299 13.48 13.34 -15.07
CA PHE A 299 14.39 12.26 -15.42
C PHE A 299 13.91 10.98 -14.75
N TRP A 300 13.84 9.90 -15.51
CA TRP A 300 13.82 8.55 -14.96
C TRP A 300 15.15 7.87 -15.29
N ILE A 301 15.69 7.09 -14.35
CA ILE A 301 16.91 6.30 -14.51
C ILE A 301 16.62 4.88 -14.01
N ASN A 302 17.12 3.86 -14.71
CA ASN A 302 16.86 2.46 -14.39
C ASN A 302 17.52 1.94 -13.09
N GLU A 303 18.56 2.60 -12.58
CA GLU A 303 19.22 2.25 -11.32
C GLU A 303 19.48 3.48 -10.44
N PHE A 304 19.79 3.26 -9.16
CA PHE A 304 20.08 4.35 -8.23
C PHE A 304 21.46 4.95 -8.50
N PHE A 305 21.61 6.25 -8.24
CA PHE A 305 22.92 6.89 -8.32
C PHE A 305 23.86 6.38 -7.21
N ASP A 306 25.02 5.85 -7.60
CA ASP A 306 26.15 5.54 -6.73
C ASP A 306 27.36 6.37 -7.16
N ALA A 307 27.93 7.14 -6.23
CA ALA A 307 29.10 7.98 -6.50
C ALA A 307 30.39 7.16 -6.71
N ASN A 308 30.48 5.96 -6.15
CA ASN A 308 31.63 5.06 -6.33
C ASN A 308 31.55 4.28 -7.65
N ASP A 309 30.36 4.19 -8.24
CA ASP A 309 30.12 3.53 -9.52
C ASP A 309 29.07 4.31 -10.35
N PRO A 310 29.48 5.49 -10.89
CA PRO A 310 28.55 6.42 -11.51
C PRO A 310 28.08 5.98 -12.90
N ASP A 311 28.71 4.98 -13.52
CA ASP A 311 28.50 4.58 -14.93
C ASP A 311 28.42 5.76 -15.91
N THR A 312 29.15 6.85 -15.65
CA THR A 312 29.03 8.10 -16.42
C THR A 312 30.38 8.44 -17.01
N PHE A 313 30.46 8.50 -18.34
CA PHE A 313 31.70 8.72 -19.08
C PHE A 313 31.57 9.97 -19.93
N LEU A 314 32.44 10.96 -19.72
CA LEU A 314 32.43 12.22 -20.46
C LEU A 314 32.77 11.98 -21.94
N GLU A 315 31.91 12.49 -22.82
CA GLU A 315 32.06 12.44 -24.28
C GLU A 315 31.12 13.51 -24.86
N SER A 316 31.61 14.44 -25.67
CA SER A 316 30.72 15.42 -26.31
C SER A 316 29.88 14.80 -27.42
N VAL A 317 28.64 15.28 -27.58
CA VAL A 317 27.82 14.97 -28.74
C VAL A 317 28.45 15.50 -30.02
#